data_AF-A0A7W8FR59-F1
#
_entry.id   AF-A0A7W8FR59-F1
#
_cell.length_a   1.000
_cell.length_b   1.000
_cell.length_c   1.000
_cell.angle_alpha   90.00
_cell.angle_beta   90.00
_cell.angle_gamma   90.00
#
_symmetry.space_group_name_H-M   'P 1'
#
loop_
_entity.id
_entity.type
_entity.pdbx_description
1 polymer ?
#
loop_
_entity_poly.entity_id
_entity_poly.type
_entity_poly.pdbx_seq_one_letter_code
_entity_poly.pdbx_strand_id
1 'polypeptide(L)'
;MPTSSKNGPRSLGRTGAKFERAKQRVLRANQICDECRTLIDLDLKYPDPLSATVDHIIPVSQLAWDDPLTYADSNLVPCHLVCNQRRGSKVKKRRTHPQSRDWRA
;
A
#
# COMPACT_ATOMS: atom_id res chain seq x y z
N MET A 1 7.60 -24.77 -9.05
CA MET A 1 6.86 -23.99 -10.07
C MET A 1 5.57 -23.52 -9.41
N PRO A 2 5.28 -22.20 -9.33
CA PRO A 2 4.39 -21.66 -8.31
C PRO A 2 2.93 -22.10 -8.54
N THR A 3 2.32 -22.52 -7.45
CA THR A 3 1.07 -23.27 -7.34
C THR A 3 -0.12 -22.32 -7.38
N SER A 4 -0.88 -22.35 -8.47
CA SER A 4 -2.19 -21.71 -8.62
C SER A 4 -3.31 -22.44 -7.86
N SER A 5 -2.98 -23.08 -6.74
CA SER A 5 -3.94 -23.78 -5.88
C SER A 5 -4.14 -22.96 -4.61
N LYS A 6 -5.36 -23.00 -4.05
CA LYS A 6 -5.72 -22.44 -2.72
C LYS A 6 -4.72 -22.82 -1.60
N ASN A 7 -3.87 -23.84 -1.82
CA ASN A 7 -2.90 -24.39 -0.88
C ASN A 7 -1.41 -24.06 -1.22
N GLY A 8 -1.15 -23.12 -2.14
CA GLY A 8 0.20 -22.70 -2.52
C GLY A 8 0.86 -21.67 -1.59
N PRO A 9 2.19 -21.44 -1.65
CA PRO A 9 2.76 -20.23 -1.06
C PRO A 9 2.15 -18.99 -1.73
N ARG A 10 1.48 -18.16 -0.91
CA ARG A 10 0.84 -16.90 -1.35
C ARG A 10 1.87 -16.03 -2.05
N SER A 11 1.66 -15.68 -3.32
CA SER A 11 2.36 -14.54 -3.90
C SER A 11 1.94 -13.34 -3.07
N LEU A 12 2.84 -12.75 -2.29
CA LEU A 12 2.54 -11.75 -1.25
C LEU A 12 1.95 -10.43 -1.80
N GLY A 13 1.56 -10.36 -3.08
CA GLY A 13 1.11 -9.17 -3.77
C GLY A 13 2.21 -8.14 -4.02
N ARG A 14 3.48 -8.47 -3.71
CA ARG A 14 4.63 -7.55 -3.71
C ARG A 14 5.60 -7.75 -4.86
N THR A 15 5.39 -8.79 -5.67
CA THR A 15 6.33 -9.22 -6.71
C THR A 15 5.57 -9.56 -7.98
N GLY A 16 6.22 -9.36 -9.13
CA GLY A 16 5.73 -9.77 -10.44
C GLY A 16 5.23 -8.61 -11.31
N ALA A 17 5.06 -8.88 -12.60
CA ALA A 17 4.78 -7.87 -13.60
C ALA A 17 3.47 -7.09 -13.37
N LYS A 18 2.43 -7.73 -12.80
CA LYS A 18 1.16 -7.05 -12.47
C LYS A 18 1.37 -5.97 -11.39
N PHE A 19 2.11 -6.32 -10.34
CA PHE A 19 2.43 -5.40 -9.26
C PHE A 19 3.34 -4.27 -9.73
N GLU A 20 4.37 -4.56 -10.53
CA GLU A 20 5.26 -3.53 -11.08
C GLU A 20 4.52 -2.51 -11.95
N ARG A 21 3.61 -2.98 -12.82
CA ARG A 21 2.76 -2.10 -13.63
C ARG A 21 1.81 -1.25 -12.77
N ALA A 22 1.23 -1.84 -11.72
CA ALA A 22 0.38 -1.10 -10.78
C ALA A 22 1.19 -0.07 -9.98
N LYS A 23 2.37 -0.44 -9.48
CA LYS A 23 3.32 0.43 -8.80
C LYS A 23 3.68 1.64 -9.67
N GLN A 24 4.04 1.43 -10.93
CA GLN A 24 4.37 2.51 -11.85
C GLN A 24 3.19 3.45 -12.10
N ARG A 25 1.96 2.92 -12.23
CA ARG A 25 0.75 3.75 -12.41
C ARG A 25 0.51 4.64 -11.19
N VAL A 26 0.60 4.08 -9.98
CA VAL A 26 0.37 4.81 -8.73
C VAL A 26 1.42 5.89 -8.50
N LEU A 27 2.71 5.55 -8.69
CA LEU A 27 3.81 6.51 -8.52
C LEU A 27 3.79 7.64 -9.56
N ARG A 28 3.26 7.38 -10.76
CA ARG A 28 3.03 8.44 -11.77
C ARG A 28 1.85 9.33 -11.41
N ALA A 29 0.81 8.78 -10.78
CA ALA A 29 -0.37 9.53 -10.38
C ALA A 29 -0.09 10.45 -9.18
N ASN A 30 0.58 9.93 -8.15
CA ASN A 30 0.89 10.65 -6.92
C ASN A 30 2.31 10.33 -6.43
N GLN A 31 3.08 11.37 -6.13
CA GLN A 31 4.46 11.27 -5.63
C GLN A 31 4.60 11.68 -4.15
N ILE A 32 3.48 11.82 -3.44
CA ILE A 32 3.47 12.21 -2.03
C ILE A 32 3.35 10.95 -1.18
N CYS A 33 4.28 10.73 -0.25
CA CYS A 33 4.23 9.59 0.65
C CYS A 33 3.01 9.64 1.58
N ASP A 34 2.20 8.59 1.61
CA ASP A 34 0.97 8.51 2.42
C ASP A 34 1.23 8.42 3.95
N GLU A 35 2.45 8.05 4.35
CA GLU A 35 2.82 7.94 5.76
C GLU A 35 3.47 9.22 6.30
N CYS A 36 4.52 9.73 5.66
CA CYS A 36 5.26 10.92 6.12
C CYS A 36 4.83 12.22 5.42
N ARG A 37 3.99 12.14 4.38
CA ARG A 37 3.46 13.30 3.62
C ARG A 37 4.53 14.16 2.96
N THR A 38 5.72 13.62 2.74
CA THR A 38 6.79 14.28 1.97
C THR A 38 6.84 13.73 0.55
N LEU A 39 7.44 14.51 -0.36
CA LEU A 39 7.66 14.10 -1.74
C LEU A 39 8.63 12.92 -1.80
N ILE A 40 8.35 11.99 -2.71
CA ILE A 40 9.17 10.82 -3.00
C ILE A 40 10.09 11.17 -4.17
N ASP A 41 11.38 10.96 -3.98
CA ASP A 41 12.36 11.03 -5.06
C ASP A 41 12.30 9.74 -5.90
N LEU A 42 12.01 9.88 -7.20
CA LEU A 42 11.89 8.77 -8.14
C LEU A 42 13.24 8.35 -8.73
N ASP A 43 14.29 9.17 -8.59
CA ASP A 43 15.63 8.85 -9.08
C ASP A 43 16.36 7.86 -8.16
N LEU A 44 15.93 7.80 -6.89
CA LEU A 44 16.43 6.85 -5.91
C LEU A 44 16.00 5.42 -6.24
N LYS A 45 16.98 4.53 -6.38
CA LYS A 45 16.76 3.12 -6.70
C LYS A 45 16.63 2.29 -5.44
N TYR A 46 15.97 1.14 -5.55
CA TYR A 46 16.00 0.16 -4.46
C TYR A 46 17.45 -0.35 -4.26
N PRO A 47 17.96 -0.50 -3.03
CA PRO A 47 17.27 -0.53 -1.73
C PRO A 47 17.37 0.75 -0.89
N ASP A 48 17.46 1.94 -1.49
CA ASP A 48 17.56 3.18 -0.72
C ASP A 48 16.36 3.39 0.22
N PRO A 49 16.56 3.92 1.44
CA PRO A 49 15.51 4.05 2.44
C PRO A 49 14.37 4.98 2.00
N LEU A 50 14.71 5.99 1.19
CA LEU A 50 13.79 6.96 0.58
C LEU A 50 13.39 6.56 -0.85
N SER A 51 13.72 5.35 -1.30
CA SER A 51 13.30 4.87 -2.61
C SER A 51 11.78 4.76 -2.71
N ALA A 52 11.27 4.97 -3.92
CA ALA A 52 9.86 4.92 -4.23
C ALA A 52 9.30 3.49 -4.10
N THR A 53 8.38 3.30 -3.17
CA THR A 53 7.62 2.06 -2.99
C THR A 53 6.13 2.35 -2.93
N VAL A 54 5.34 1.29 -2.82
CA VAL A 54 3.89 1.37 -2.74
C VAL A 54 3.44 0.48 -1.58
N ASP A 55 2.54 1.01 -0.78
CA ASP A 55 1.89 0.32 0.33
C ASP A 55 0.45 -0.05 -0.04
N HIS A 56 -0.07 -1.12 0.56
CA HIS A 56 -1.46 -1.53 0.36
C HIS A 56 -2.32 -0.93 1.48
N ILE A 57 -3.37 -0.19 1.14
CA ILE A 57 -4.31 0.38 2.12
C ILE A 57 -4.94 -0.75 2.95
N ILE A 58 -5.46 -1.76 2.26
CA ILE A 58 -5.94 -3.01 2.84
C ILE A 58 -4.81 -4.03 2.69
N PRO A 59 -4.26 -4.55 3.80
CA PRO A 59 -3.13 -5.47 3.74
C PRO A 59 -3.54 -6.77 3.05
N VAL A 60 -2.62 -7.31 2.24
CA VAL A 60 -2.82 -8.58 1.50
C VAL A 60 -3.16 -9.77 2.42
N SER A 61 -2.86 -9.68 3.72
CA SER A 61 -3.26 -10.69 4.70
C SER A 61 -4.77 -10.80 4.89
N GLN A 62 -5.50 -9.69 4.75
CA GLN A 62 -6.95 -9.59 4.95
C GLN A 62 -7.77 -9.85 3.69
N LEU A 63 -7.10 -9.94 2.54
CA LEU A 63 -7.74 -10.05 1.25
C LEU A 63 -7.90 -11.52 0.82
N ALA A 64 -8.92 -11.79 0.00
CA ALA A 64 -9.10 -13.12 -0.59
C ALA A 64 -7.97 -13.43 -1.58
N TRP A 65 -7.73 -14.73 -1.83
CA TRP A 65 -6.58 -15.21 -2.59
C TRP A 65 -6.46 -14.61 -4.00
N ASP A 66 -7.58 -14.56 -4.74
CA ASP A 66 -7.65 -14.04 -6.12
C ASP A 66 -8.36 -12.68 -6.18
N ASP A 67 -8.33 -11.92 -5.10
CA ASP A 67 -9.06 -10.66 -5.06
C ASP A 67 -8.38 -9.62 -5.97
N PRO A 68 -9.13 -8.98 -6.89
CA PRO A 68 -8.61 -7.94 -7.77
C PRO A 68 -7.98 -6.77 -7.02
N LEU A 69 -8.39 -6.50 -5.77
CA LEU A 69 -7.84 -5.44 -4.92
C LEU A 69 -6.35 -5.63 -4.59
N THR A 70 -5.79 -6.82 -4.82
CA THR A 70 -4.35 -7.07 -4.63
C THR A 70 -3.49 -6.22 -5.57
N TYR A 71 -3.97 -5.96 -6.79
CA TYR A 71 -3.23 -5.23 -7.83
C TYR A 71 -3.97 -3.98 -8.34
N ALA A 72 -5.10 -3.65 -7.72
CA ALA A 72 -5.85 -2.45 -8.03
C ALA A 72 -5.10 -1.21 -7.56
N ASP A 73 -5.05 -0.20 -8.43
CA ASP A 73 -4.54 1.14 -8.11
C ASP A 73 -5.31 1.79 -6.95
N SER A 74 -6.61 1.52 -6.82
CA SER A 74 -7.44 2.02 -5.73
C SER A 74 -7.02 1.56 -4.33
N ASN A 75 -6.32 0.42 -4.22
CA ASN A 75 -5.83 -0.12 -2.95
C ASN A 75 -4.35 0.21 -2.68
N LEU A 76 -3.67 0.85 -3.64
CA LEU A 76 -2.24 1.08 -3.60
C LEU A 76 -1.95 2.56 -3.36
N VAL A 77 -1.06 2.84 -2.41
CA VAL A 77 -0.65 4.21 -2.07
C VAL A 77 0.86 4.38 -2.16
N PRO A 78 1.36 5.51 -2.70
CA PRO A 78 2.79 5.79 -2.77
C PRO A 78 3.40 5.96 -1.37
N CYS A 79 4.57 5.36 -1.13
CA CYS A 79 5.25 5.39 0.17
C CYS A 79 6.77 5.20 0.02
N HIS A 80 7.57 5.79 0.90
CA HIS A 80 9.01 5.47 0.98
C HIS A 80 9.24 4.04 1.46
N LEU A 81 10.35 3.43 1.08
CA LEU A 81 10.72 2.09 1.53
C LEU A 81 10.72 1.96 3.06
N VAL A 82 11.39 2.88 3.77
CA VAL A 82 11.44 2.86 5.24
C VAL A 82 10.06 3.11 5.87
N CYS A 83 9.27 4.02 5.30
CA CYS A 83 7.93 4.30 5.79
C CYS A 83 7.02 3.07 5.67
N ASN A 84 7.08 2.38 4.52
CA ASN A 84 6.33 1.17 4.24
C ASN A 84 6.74 0.03 5.19
N GLN A 85 8.05 -0.19 5.39
CA GLN A 85 8.57 -1.18 6.34
C GLN A 85 8.13 -0.88 7.78
N ARG A 86 8.19 0.40 8.20
CA ARG A 86 7.80 0.82 9.55
C ARG A 86 6.31 0.63 9.82
N ARG A 87 5.47 0.86 8.80
CA ARG A 87 4.02 0.68 8.90
C ARG A 87 3.64 -0.79 9.09
N GLY A 88 4.19 -1.67 8.27
CA GLY A 88 3.88 -3.09 8.27
C GLY A 88 2.40 -3.39 7.97
N SER A 89 1.91 -4.56 8.38
CA SER A 89 0.54 -5.01 8.06
C SER A 89 -0.58 -4.34 8.89
N LYS A 90 -0.35 -3.14 9.43
CA LYS A 90 -1.31 -2.46 10.31
C LYS A 90 -2.36 -1.72 9.47
N VAL A 91 -3.64 -1.93 9.80
CA VAL A 91 -4.73 -1.18 9.17
C VAL A 91 -4.78 0.23 9.76
N LYS A 92 -4.87 1.25 8.88
CA LYS A 92 -5.12 2.63 9.30
C LYS A 92 -6.49 2.72 9.98
N LYS A 93 -6.51 2.98 11.30
CA LYS A 93 -7.76 3.24 12.02
C LYS A 93 -8.37 4.54 11.50
N ARG A 94 -9.65 4.52 11.16
CA ARG A 94 -10.38 5.76 10.87
C ARG A 94 -10.36 6.62 12.13
N ARG A 95 -9.99 7.90 11.99
CA ARG A 95 -10.09 8.84 13.09
C ARG A 95 -11.58 9.02 13.39
N THR A 96 -11.98 8.74 14.62
CA THR A 96 -13.30 9.12 15.11
C THR A 96 -13.32 10.63 15.25
N HIS A 97 -14.04 11.31 14.37
CA HIS A 97 -14.31 12.72 14.54
C HIS A 97 -15.30 12.84 15.71
N PRO A 98 -15.02 13.66 16.75
CA PRO A 98 -16.01 13.91 17.77
C PRO A 98 -17.22 14.56 17.09
N GLN A 99 -18.38 13.89 17.16
CA GLN A 99 -19.64 14.54 16.77
C GLN A 99 -19.82 15.73 17.71
N SER A 100 -20.10 16.90 17.14
CA SER A 100 -20.39 18.11 17.90
C SER A 100 -21.46 17.77 18.93
N ARG A 101 -21.16 17.99 20.21
CA ARG A 101 -22.11 17.80 21.31
C ARG A 101 -23.35 18.65 21.04
N ASP A 102 -24.53 18.08 21.28
CA ASP A 102 -25.78 18.82 21.24
C ASP A 102 -25.73 19.94 22.27
N TRP A 103 -25.88 21.17 21.77
CA TRP A 103 -25.76 22.42 22.52
C TRP A 103 -27.01 22.75 23.35
N ARG A 104 -27.93 21.78 23.53
CA ARG A 104 -29.23 21.94 24.20
C ARG A 104 -29.40 20.95 25.37
N ALA A 105 -28.63 21.12 26.44
CA ALA A 105 -28.85 20.45 27.72
C ALA A 105 -28.83 21.47 28.86
#